data_AF-A0AAV2LIM5-F1
#
_entry.id   AF-A0AAV2LIM5-F1
#
_cell.length_a   1.000
_cell.length_b   1.000
_cell.length_c   1.000
_cell.angle_alpha   90.00
_cell.angle_beta   90.00
_cell.angle_gamma   90.00
#
_symmetry.space_group_name_H-M   'P 1'
#
loop_
_entity.id
_entity.type
_entity.pdbx_description
1 polymer ?
#
loop_
_entity_poly.entity_id
_entity_poly.type
_entity_poly.pdbx_seq_one_letter_code
_entity_poly.pdbx_strand_id
1 'polypeptide(L)'
;MMDFGLPATVHGSVQTHNTTYGSVQTHNTDESVQTHNTTDGSVQTHNTTDGSVQTHNITDESVQTHNTTDGSVQTYNTTDGSVQTHNITDESVQTHNTTDGSVQTHNTTDGSVQTHNTTDGSVQTHNITDESVQTHNTTDGSVQTHNTTDGSVQTHNTTEKTGTL
;
A
#
# COMPACT_ATOMS: atom_id res chain seq x y z
N MET A 1 -23.38 10.47 -6.45
CA MET A 1 -22.70 9.26 -5.93
C MET A 1 -22.84 8.20 -7.01
N MET A 2 -21.76 7.90 -7.72
CA MET A 2 -21.73 6.68 -8.55
C MET A 2 -21.42 5.53 -7.59
N ASP A 3 -22.47 4.84 -7.17
CA ASP A 3 -22.40 3.59 -6.42
C ASP A 3 -22.03 2.48 -7.42
N PHE A 4 -20.75 2.12 -7.48
CA PHE A 4 -20.32 0.90 -8.15
C PHE A 4 -20.73 -0.27 -7.25
N GLY A 5 -21.97 -0.72 -7.45
CA GLY A 5 -22.70 -1.60 -6.54
C GLY A 5 -22.00 -2.94 -6.24
N LEU A 6 -22.46 -3.53 -5.12
CA LEU A 6 -22.23 -4.88 -4.56
C LEU A 6 -20.98 -5.66 -5.03
N PRO A 7 -20.14 -6.16 -4.11
CA PRO A 7 -18.92 -6.89 -4.47
C PRO A 7 -19.25 -8.15 -5.27
N ALA A 8 -19.07 -8.09 -6.59
CA ALA A 8 -18.99 -9.27 -7.42
C ALA A 8 -17.55 -9.78 -7.32
N THR A 9 -17.37 -11.07 -7.04
CA THR A 9 -16.10 -11.73 -7.29
C THR A 9 -15.82 -11.63 -8.79
N VAL A 10 -14.78 -10.89 -9.14
CA VAL A 10 -14.31 -10.80 -10.50
C VAL A 10 -13.30 -11.93 -10.71
N HIS A 11 -13.44 -12.59 -11.85
CA HIS A 11 -12.38 -13.43 -12.39
C HIS A 11 -11.77 -12.69 -13.58
N GLY A 12 -10.50 -12.30 -13.47
CA GLY A 12 -9.75 -11.58 -14.49
C GLY A 12 -9.48 -10.10 -14.19
N SER A 13 -8.71 -9.48 -15.08
CA SER A 13 -8.12 -8.17 -14.83
C SER A 13 -9.15 -7.03 -14.72
N VAL A 14 -9.04 -6.24 -13.65
CA VAL A 14 -9.90 -5.08 -13.35
C VAL A 14 -9.12 -3.79 -13.59
N GLN A 15 -9.70 -2.84 -14.32
CA GLN A 15 -9.11 -1.52 -14.52
C GLN A 15 -10.11 -0.41 -14.18
N THR A 16 -9.72 0.46 -13.25
CA THR A 16 -10.49 1.63 -12.84
C THR A 16 -9.70 2.90 -13.09
N HIS A 17 -10.35 3.91 -13.66
CA HIS A 17 -9.73 5.19 -14.00
C HIS A 17 -10.61 6.37 -13.59
N ASN A 18 -9.98 7.44 -13.08
CA ASN A 18 -10.59 8.75 -12.89
C ASN A 18 -11.83 8.69 -11.98
N THR A 19 -11.65 8.26 -10.74
CA THR A 19 -12.71 8.29 -9.73
C THR A 19 -12.57 9.55 -8.89
N THR A 20 -13.55 10.45 -9.00
CA THR A 20 -13.64 11.64 -8.16
C THR A 20 -14.88 11.48 -7.28
N TYR A 21 -14.71 11.54 -5.96
CA TYR A 21 -15.78 11.32 -4.98
C TYR A 21 -16.43 9.93 -5.11
N GLY A 22 -15.89 8.93 -4.41
CA GLY A 22 -16.47 7.58 -4.39
C GLY A 22 -15.57 6.51 -3.76
N SER A 23 -16.09 5.29 -3.64
CA SER A 23 -15.32 4.13 -3.22
C SER A 23 -15.23 3.09 -4.33
N VAL A 24 -14.03 2.62 -4.63
CA VAL A 24 -13.79 1.46 -5.49
C VAL A 24 -13.61 0.25 -4.59
N GLN A 25 -14.47 -0.75 -4.73
CA GLN A 25 -14.32 -2.02 -4.03
C GLN A 25 -14.19 -3.16 -5.03
N THR A 26 -13.10 -3.91 -4.93
CA THR A 26 -12.79 -5.03 -5.82
C THR A 26 -12.56 -6.29 -5.00
N HIS A 27 -13.27 -7.35 -5.36
CA HIS A 27 -12.95 -8.71 -4.94
C HIS A 27 -12.47 -9.43 -6.20
N ASN A 28 -11.17 -9.70 -6.29
CA ASN A 28 -10.60 -10.32 -7.49
C ASN A 28 -9.89 -11.59 -7.08
N THR A 29 -10.24 -12.74 -7.64
CA THR A 29 -9.63 -14.03 -7.25
C THR A 29 -8.44 -14.43 -8.08
N ASP A 30 -8.27 -13.87 -9.28
CA ASP A 30 -7.18 -14.16 -10.22
C ASP A 30 -6.80 -12.91 -11.05
N GLU A 31 -5.54 -12.78 -11.44
CA GLU A 31 -4.99 -11.69 -12.28
C GLU A 31 -4.89 -10.28 -11.64
N SER A 32 -4.84 -9.22 -12.45
CA SER A 32 -4.39 -7.88 -12.05
C SER A 32 -5.52 -6.89 -11.76
N VAL A 33 -5.38 -6.10 -10.71
CA VAL A 33 -6.23 -4.93 -10.40
C VAL A 33 -5.40 -3.68 -10.62
N GLN A 34 -5.87 -2.77 -11.48
CA GLN A 34 -5.22 -1.49 -11.73
C GLN A 34 -6.17 -0.33 -11.48
N THR A 35 -5.76 0.59 -10.62
CA THR A 35 -6.54 1.78 -10.28
C THR A 35 -5.71 3.02 -10.52
N HIS A 36 -6.26 3.98 -11.27
CA HIS A 36 -5.57 5.21 -11.66
C HIS A 36 -6.40 6.45 -11.35
N ASN A 37 -5.71 7.49 -10.87
CA ASN A 37 -6.22 8.85 -10.70
C ASN A 37 -7.50 8.86 -9.86
N THR A 38 -7.33 8.72 -8.55
CA THR A 38 -8.43 8.73 -7.60
C THR A 38 -8.29 9.93 -6.67
N THR A 39 -9.40 10.62 -6.44
CA THR A 39 -9.44 11.83 -5.63
C THR A 39 -10.69 11.83 -4.75
N ASP A 40 -10.51 12.17 -3.47
CA ASP A 40 -11.56 12.32 -2.46
C ASP A 40 -12.41 11.04 -2.29
N GLY A 41 -11.77 9.91 -1.98
CA GLY A 41 -12.38 8.59 -2.04
C GLY A 41 -11.68 7.49 -1.26
N SER A 42 -12.00 6.23 -1.59
CA SER A 42 -11.29 5.06 -1.05
C SER A 42 -11.21 3.93 -2.07
N VAL A 43 -10.09 3.20 -2.07
CA VAL A 43 -9.87 2.01 -2.88
C VAL A 43 -9.69 0.83 -1.96
N GLN A 44 -10.48 -0.23 -2.15
CA GLN A 44 -10.45 -1.43 -1.34
C GLN A 44 -10.36 -2.66 -2.23
N THR A 45 -9.23 -3.38 -2.16
CA THR A 45 -9.02 -4.64 -2.88
C THR A 45 -8.95 -5.79 -1.89
N HIS A 46 -9.67 -6.87 -2.17
CA HIS A 46 -9.78 -8.05 -1.31
C HIS A 46 -9.51 -9.34 -2.09
N ASN A 47 -8.86 -10.28 -1.41
CA ASN A 47 -8.77 -11.71 -1.76
C ASN A 47 -8.13 -11.97 -3.14
N THR A 48 -7.04 -11.28 -3.44
CA THR A 48 -6.29 -11.46 -4.69
C THR A 48 -5.33 -12.63 -4.59
N THR A 49 -5.42 -13.57 -5.52
CA THR A 49 -4.53 -14.72 -5.62
C THR A 49 -3.90 -14.75 -7.01
N ASP A 50 -2.62 -15.07 -7.13
CA ASP A 50 -1.89 -15.15 -8.41
C ASP A 50 -1.99 -13.84 -9.23
N GLY A 51 -1.98 -12.69 -8.55
CA GLY A 51 -2.40 -11.40 -9.10
C GLY A 51 -1.50 -10.23 -8.73
N SER A 52 -1.68 -9.10 -9.40
CA SER A 52 -0.99 -7.85 -9.01
C SER A 52 -1.96 -6.72 -8.79
N VAL A 53 -1.79 -5.98 -7.70
CA VAL A 53 -2.58 -4.79 -7.38
C VAL A 53 -1.71 -3.57 -7.60
N GLN A 54 -2.05 -2.76 -8.59
CA GLN A 54 -1.33 -1.53 -8.92
C GLN A 54 -2.23 -0.32 -8.76
N THR A 55 -1.80 0.62 -7.94
CA THR A 55 -2.56 1.83 -7.64
C THR A 55 -1.71 3.06 -7.90
N HIS A 56 -2.22 4.00 -8.70
CA HIS A 56 -1.47 5.16 -9.17
C HIS A 56 -2.22 6.47 -8.93
N ASN A 57 -1.49 7.49 -8.50
CA ASN A 57 -1.93 8.88 -8.36
C ASN A 57 -3.19 9.00 -7.48
N ILE A 58 -2.95 8.93 -6.18
CA ILE A 58 -3.98 8.93 -5.14
C ILE A 58 -3.87 10.22 -4.35
N THR A 59 -4.97 10.96 -4.27
CA THR A 59 -5.02 12.25 -3.57
C THR A 59 -6.21 12.30 -2.62
N ASP A 60 -5.98 12.63 -1.36
CA ASP A 60 -7.03 12.70 -0.33
C ASP A 60 -7.83 11.39 -0.16
N GLU A 61 -7.16 10.23 -0.33
CA GLU A 61 -7.81 8.91 -0.25
C GLU A 61 -7.10 7.90 0.65
N SER A 62 -7.83 6.83 0.98
CA SER A 62 -7.24 5.62 1.57
C SER A 62 -7.26 4.45 0.58
N VAL A 63 -6.11 3.79 0.43
CA VAL A 63 -5.94 2.55 -0.31
C VAL A 63 -5.80 1.42 0.71
N GLN A 64 -6.68 0.43 0.63
CA GLN A 64 -6.65 -0.73 1.51
C GLN A 64 -6.60 -2.01 0.67
N THR A 65 -5.57 -2.83 0.89
CA THR A 65 -5.43 -4.13 0.25
C THR A 65 -5.41 -5.21 1.32
N HIS A 66 -6.27 -6.22 1.17
CA HIS A 66 -6.46 -7.29 2.14
C HIS A 66 -6.35 -8.66 1.48
N ASN A 67 -5.63 -9.58 2.14
CA ASN A 67 -5.52 -10.99 1.79
C ASN A 67 -5.03 -11.15 0.34
N THR A 68 -3.73 -10.94 0.15
CA THR A 68 -3.09 -11.10 -1.16
C THR A 68 -2.10 -12.25 -1.07
N THR A 69 -2.14 -13.17 -2.03
CA THR A 69 -1.32 -14.38 -2.05
C THR A 69 -0.73 -14.59 -3.45
N ASP A 70 0.54 -14.98 -3.51
CA ASP A 70 1.25 -15.33 -4.77
C ASP A 70 1.24 -14.20 -5.80
N GLY A 71 1.47 -12.96 -5.34
CA GLY A 71 1.24 -11.76 -6.11
C GLY A 71 2.16 -10.59 -5.76
N SER A 72 1.69 -9.39 -6.07
CA SER A 72 2.44 -8.17 -5.75
C SER A 72 1.55 -6.94 -5.61
N VAL A 73 1.81 -6.11 -4.61
CA VAL A 73 1.09 -4.85 -4.39
C VAL A 73 2.03 -3.68 -4.66
N GLN A 74 1.67 -2.81 -5.61
CA GLN A 74 2.39 -1.57 -5.90
C GLN A 74 1.49 -0.37 -5.74
N THR A 75 1.96 0.63 -5.00
CA THR A 75 1.31 1.94 -4.90
C THR A 75 2.28 3.05 -5.27
N TYR A 76 1.85 3.92 -6.17
CA TYR A 76 2.64 5.04 -6.69
C TYR A 76 1.92 6.36 -6.46
N ASN A 77 2.66 7.35 -5.98
CA ASN A 77 2.23 8.74 -5.81
C ASN A 77 0.98 8.85 -4.95
N THR A 78 1.16 8.88 -3.64
CA THR A 78 0.09 9.13 -2.66
C THR A 78 0.31 10.49 -2.03
N THR A 79 -0.69 11.36 -2.10
CA THR A 79 -0.68 12.70 -1.48
C THR A 79 -1.86 12.82 -0.54
N ASP A 80 -1.63 13.28 0.70
CA ASP A 80 -2.66 13.46 1.73
C ASP A 80 -3.49 12.18 1.98
N GLY A 81 -2.87 11.02 1.77
CA GLY A 81 -3.55 9.72 1.74
C GLY A 81 -2.89 8.65 2.60
N SER A 82 -3.56 7.52 2.76
CA SER A 82 -3.01 6.36 3.47
C SER A 82 -3.02 5.11 2.62
N VAL A 83 -1.95 4.33 2.71
CA VAL A 83 -1.81 3.01 2.11
C VAL A 83 -1.76 2.00 3.23
N GLN A 84 -2.72 1.08 3.25
CA GLN A 84 -2.83 0.04 4.26
C GLN A 84 -2.88 -1.33 3.59
N THR A 85 -1.93 -2.18 3.94
CA THR A 85 -1.81 -3.52 3.37
C THR A 85 -1.84 -4.54 4.50
N HIS A 86 -2.71 -5.54 4.38
CA HIS A 86 -2.95 -6.55 5.43
C HIS A 86 -2.93 -7.96 4.85
N ASN A 87 -2.30 -8.88 5.61
CA ASN A 87 -2.26 -10.32 5.33
C ASN A 87 -1.75 -10.62 3.93
N ILE A 88 -0.43 -10.56 3.81
CA ILE A 88 0.28 -10.78 2.56
C ILE A 88 1.14 -12.02 2.70
N THR A 89 1.11 -12.88 1.70
CA THR A 89 1.84 -14.16 1.70
C THR A 89 2.48 -14.39 0.34
N ASP A 90 3.79 -14.67 0.34
CA ASP A 90 4.58 -14.93 -0.87
C ASP A 90 4.60 -13.74 -1.87
N GLU A 91 4.58 -12.49 -1.37
CA GLU A 91 4.48 -11.28 -2.22
C GLU A 91 5.48 -10.17 -1.94
N SER A 92 5.62 -9.25 -2.91
CA SER A 92 6.28 -7.96 -2.67
C SER A 92 5.26 -6.82 -2.55
N VAL A 93 5.37 -6.04 -1.48
CA VAL A 93 4.68 -4.76 -1.29
C VAL A 93 5.66 -3.63 -1.59
N GLN A 94 5.34 -2.79 -2.56
CA GLN A 94 6.15 -1.63 -2.93
C GLN A 94 5.33 -0.36 -2.90
N THR A 95 5.80 0.63 -2.14
CA THR A 95 5.17 1.96 -2.09
C THR A 95 6.20 3.01 -2.50
N HIS A 96 5.81 3.90 -3.41
CA HIS A 96 6.69 4.91 -3.96
C HIS A 96 6.03 6.29 -3.88
N ASN A 97 6.78 7.28 -3.43
CA ASN A 97 6.40 8.69 -3.35
C ASN A 97 5.12 8.87 -2.52
N THR A 98 5.28 8.98 -1.21
CA THR A 98 4.21 9.32 -0.28
C THR A 98 4.48 10.69 0.30
N THR A 99 3.55 11.64 0.13
CA THR A 99 3.62 12.99 0.67
C THR A 99 2.44 13.22 1.60
N ASP A 100 2.69 13.75 2.80
CA ASP A 100 1.66 14.05 3.81
C ASP A 100 0.75 12.83 4.10
N GLY A 101 1.33 11.63 4.01
CA GLY A 101 0.59 10.37 4.02
C GLY A 101 1.19 9.31 4.93
N SER A 102 0.50 8.17 5.04
CA SER A 102 1.00 7.04 5.83
C SER A 102 0.99 5.74 5.05
N VAL A 103 1.99 4.91 5.29
CA VAL A 103 2.10 3.54 4.77
C VAL A 103 2.10 2.60 5.95
N GLN A 104 1.13 1.71 6.01
CA GLN A 104 0.99 0.71 7.07
C GLN A 104 0.91 -0.68 6.46
N THR A 105 1.83 -1.55 6.86
CA THR A 105 1.82 -2.96 6.42
C THR A 105 1.73 -3.87 7.64
N HIS A 106 0.80 -4.82 7.59
CA HIS A 106 0.52 -5.74 8.68
C HIS A 106 0.49 -7.19 8.20
N ASN A 107 1.13 -8.09 8.95
CA ASN A 107 1.12 -9.53 8.73
C ASN A 107 1.60 -9.89 7.32
N THR A 108 2.91 -9.90 7.14
CA THR A 108 3.55 -10.23 5.85
C THR A 108 4.43 -11.46 6.08
N THR A 109 4.25 -12.50 5.27
CA THR A 109 4.97 -13.77 5.35
C THR A 109 5.59 -14.11 3.99
N ASP A 110 6.85 -14.55 3.99
CA ASP A 110 7.57 -15.04 2.80
C ASP A 110 7.66 -14.02 1.63
N GLY A 111 7.65 -12.71 1.95
CA GLY A 111 7.62 -11.61 1.00
C GLY A 111 8.72 -10.54 1.17
N SER A 112 8.46 -9.35 0.65
CA SER A 112 9.28 -8.16 0.91
C SER A 112 8.47 -6.88 0.92
N VAL A 113 8.83 -5.95 1.81
CA VAL A 113 8.21 -4.62 1.90
C VAL A 113 9.24 -3.55 1.55
N GLN A 114 8.97 -2.75 0.53
CA GLN A 114 9.86 -1.68 0.09
C GLN A 114 9.12 -0.35 0.00
N THR A 115 9.57 0.63 0.78
CA THR A 115 9.02 2.00 0.73
C THR A 115 10.09 2.97 0.28
N HIS A 116 9.78 3.77 -0.73
CA HIS A 116 10.68 4.76 -1.30
C HIS A 116 10.06 6.16 -1.28
N ASN A 117 10.85 7.14 -0.85
CA ASN A 117 10.52 8.56 -0.85
C ASN A 117 9.24 8.86 -0.06
N THR A 118 9.38 9.07 1.24
CA THR A 118 8.28 9.51 2.10
C THR A 118 8.59 10.91 2.62
N THR A 119 7.70 11.87 2.41
CA THR A 119 7.84 13.26 2.88
C THR A 119 6.67 13.59 3.79
N ASP A 120 6.96 14.15 4.97
CA ASP A 120 5.95 14.54 5.97
C ASP A 120 4.98 13.38 6.32
N GLY A 121 5.47 12.15 6.23
CA GLY A 121 4.67 10.93 6.33
C GLY A 121 5.22 9.90 7.29
N SER A 122 4.49 8.80 7.49
CA SER A 122 4.95 7.70 8.36
C SER A 122 4.90 6.35 7.67
N VAL A 123 5.88 5.50 7.98
CA VAL A 123 5.94 4.12 7.54
C VAL A 123 5.89 3.23 8.77
N GLN A 124 4.86 2.41 8.90
CA GLN A 124 4.69 1.47 9.99
C GLN A 124 4.56 0.06 9.44
N THR A 125 5.34 -0.86 9.99
CA THR A 125 5.34 -2.27 9.58
C THR A 125 5.23 -3.16 10.81
N HIS A 126 4.30 -4.12 10.79
CA HIS A 126 4.02 -5.00 11.92
C HIS A 126 3.93 -6.46 11.49
N ASN A 127 4.48 -7.35 12.33
CA ASN A 127 4.38 -8.81 12.19
C ASN A 127 4.90 -9.31 10.84
N ILE A 128 6.22 -9.41 10.76
CA ILE A 128 6.94 -9.79 9.54
C ILE A 128 7.67 -11.10 9.79
N THR A 129 7.47 -12.09 8.93
CA THR A 129 8.08 -13.42 9.04
C THR A 129 8.78 -13.79 7.75
N ASP A 130 10.08 -14.12 7.82
CA ASP A 130 10.90 -14.57 6.67
C ASP A 130 11.06 -13.52 5.55
N GLU A 131 10.98 -12.22 5.88
CA GLU A 131 11.00 -11.13 4.89
C GLU A 131 12.06 -10.05 5.08
N SER A 132 12.25 -9.22 4.05
CA SER A 132 13.01 -7.97 4.19
C SER A 132 12.09 -6.74 4.13
N VAL A 133 12.28 -5.83 5.07
CA VAL A 133 11.71 -4.48 5.06
C VAL A 133 12.81 -3.49 4.69
N GLN A 134 12.61 -2.74 3.60
CA GLN A 134 13.54 -1.69 3.16
C GLN A 134 12.81 -0.37 3.04
N THR A 135 13.29 0.66 3.74
CA THR A 135 12.77 2.02 3.60
C THR A 135 13.89 2.96 3.17
N HIS A 136 13.64 3.74 2.12
CA HIS A 136 14.59 4.68 1.55
C HIS A 136 14.01 6.09 1.50
N ASN A 137 14.83 7.07 1.88
CA ASN A 137 14.55 8.51 1.75
C ASN A 137 13.26 8.94 2.45
N THR A 138 13.29 8.99 3.78
CA THR A 138 12.20 9.56 4.58
C THR A 138 12.60 10.96 5.04
N THR A 139 11.81 11.98 4.73
CA THR A 139 12.05 13.37 5.13
C THR A 139 10.89 13.87 5.96
N ASP A 140 11.17 14.48 7.11
CA ASP A 140 10.18 15.01 8.05
C ASP A 140 9.11 13.98 8.44
N GLY A 141 9.51 12.71 8.41
CA GLY A 141 8.64 11.56 8.60
C GLY A 141 9.30 10.51 9.49
N SER A 142 8.55 9.47 9.84
CA SER A 142 9.03 8.45 10.80
C SER A 142 8.85 7.04 10.28
N VAL A 143 9.74 6.13 10.69
CA VAL A 143 9.71 4.72 10.32
C VAL A 143 9.67 3.87 11.59
N GLN A 144 8.67 3.00 11.72
CA GLN A 144 8.56 2.03 12.80
C GLN A 144 8.37 0.62 12.25
N THR A 145 9.08 -0.34 12.85
CA THR A 145 8.91 -1.76 12.56
C THR A 145 8.81 -2.54 13.87
N HIS A 146 7.81 -3.41 13.96
CA HIS A 146 7.56 -4.24 15.12
C HIS A 146 7.40 -5.71 14.75
N ASN A 147 7.86 -6.60 15.64
CA ASN A 147 7.69 -8.06 15.54
C ASN A 147 8.20 -8.63 14.21
N THR A 148 9.53 -8.64 14.03
CA THR A 148 10.19 -9.28 12.89
C THR A 148 10.80 -10.61 13.34
N THR A 149 10.47 -11.70 12.64
CA THR A 149 11.02 -13.04 12.84
C THR A 149 11.72 -13.47 11.55
N ASP A 150 12.97 -13.92 11.65
CA ASP A 150 13.78 -14.44 10.52
C ASP A 150 13.90 -13.49 9.30
N GLY A 151 13.57 -12.21 9.51
CA GLY A 151 13.62 -11.15 8.52
C GLY A 151 14.71 -10.10 8.78
N SER A 152 14.86 -9.17 7.86
CA SER A 152 15.79 -8.03 7.98
C SER A 152 15.09 -6.69 7.80
N VAL A 153 15.54 -5.67 8.54
CA VAL A 153 15.02 -4.31 8.44
C VAL A 153 16.17 -3.37 8.10
N GLN A 154 16.03 -2.63 7.01
CA GLN A 154 17.01 -1.64 6.54
C GLN A 154 16.33 -0.31 6.29
N THR A 155 16.85 0.75 6.90
CA THR A 155 16.34 2.11 6.71
C THR A 155 17.50 3.01 6.30
N HIS A 156 17.35 3.70 5.17
CA HIS A 156 18.37 4.57 4.59
C HIS A 156 17.84 6.00 4.42
N ASN A 157 18.69 6.99 4.71
CA ASN A 157 18.44 8.42 4.48
C ASN A 157 17.14 8.91 5.14
N THR A 158 17.08 8.87 6.46
CA THR A 158 15.99 9.46 7.25
C THR A 158 16.43 10.82 7.78
N THR A 159 15.74 11.88 7.37
CA THR A 159 15.90 13.22 7.94
C THR A 159 14.67 13.53 8.76
N GLU A 160 14.85 13.70 10.07
CA GLU A 160 13.78 14.13 10.97
C GLU A 160 13.63 15.66 10.91
N LYS A 161 12.40 16.15 11.09
CA LYS A 161 12.15 17.58 11.23
C LYS A 161 12.81 18.05 12.52
N THR A 162 13.99 18.68 12.42
CA THR A 162 14.63 19.29 13.58
C THR A 162 13.83 20.52 13.98
N GLY A 163 12.89 20.37 14.92
CA GLY A 163 12.22 21.49 15.55
C GLY A 163 13.22 22.28 16.40
N THR A 164 13.62 23.46 15.93
CA THR A 164 14.17 24.51 16.82
C THR A 164 13.05 25.02 17.71
N LEU A 165 13.18 24.86 19.03
CA LEU A 165 12.53 25.70 20.04
C LEU A 165 13.37 26.97 20.27
#